data_AF-A0A1H0EWY6-F1
#
_entry.id   AF-A0A1H0EWY6-F1
#
_cell.length_a   1.000
_cell.length_b   1.000
_cell.length_c   1.000
_cell.angle_alpha   90.00
_cell.angle_beta   90.00
_cell.angle_gamma   90.00
#
_symmetry.space_group_name_H-M   'P 1'
#
loop_
_entity.id
_entity.type
_entity.pdbx_description
1 polymer ?
#
loop_
_entity_poly.entity_id
_entity_poly.type
_entity_poly.pdbx_seq_one_letter_code
_entity_poly.pdbx_strand_id
1 'polypeptide(L)'
;MLKCFVKLTGVMCSMGLFFACSNANNKPLSIDFSSDSTKIVISHIDRTGLLELKNSSKGDSSLNEMLSVLQTPSEQDSAIREEPIAGKVMLTDSNIVFVPAQPFVKGRDYLVITHLNIRFGGVEEIVKGKVSYSIKPQQKFLKR
;
A
#
# COMPACT_ATOMS: atom_id res chain seq x y z
N MET A 1 -52.51 32.30 18.13
CA MET A 1 -51.90 31.01 17.73
C MET A 1 -50.54 31.20 17.06
N LEU A 2 -49.61 31.96 17.68
CA LEU A 2 -48.29 32.25 17.06
C LEU A 2 -47.10 32.03 18.03
N LYS A 3 -47.36 31.76 19.32
CA LYS A 3 -46.31 31.56 20.34
C LYS A 3 -45.86 30.10 20.50
N CYS A 4 -46.67 29.13 20.04
CA CYS A 4 -46.31 27.71 20.11
C CYS A 4 -45.40 27.25 18.97
N PHE A 5 -45.49 27.89 17.80
CA PHE A 5 -44.69 27.51 16.63
C PHE A 5 -43.20 27.82 16.77
N VAL A 6 -42.84 28.87 17.52
CA VAL A 6 -41.45 29.29 17.72
C VAL A 6 -40.68 28.39 18.69
N LYS A 7 -41.38 27.75 19.66
CA LYS A 7 -40.74 26.80 20.57
C LYS A 7 -40.49 25.42 19.93
N LEU A 8 -41.29 25.04 18.95
CA LEU A 8 -41.17 23.73 18.29
C LEU A 8 -40.06 23.71 17.23
N THR A 9 -39.79 24.84 16.58
CA THR A 9 -38.69 24.97 15.60
C THR A 9 -37.30 25.07 16.25
N GLY A 10 -37.20 25.50 17.51
CA GLY A 10 -35.91 25.56 18.23
C GLY A 10 -35.37 24.20 18.67
N VAL A 11 -36.23 23.19 18.84
CA VAL A 11 -35.83 21.85 19.32
C VAL A 11 -35.43 20.90 18.17
N MET A 12 -35.94 21.13 16.95
CA MET A 12 -35.63 20.29 15.78
C MET A 12 -34.27 20.61 15.12
N CYS A 13 -33.62 21.73 15.46
CA CYS A 13 -32.35 22.12 14.85
C CYS A 13 -31.09 21.57 15.55
N SER A 14 -31.21 20.95 16.74
CA SER A 14 -30.05 20.49 17.51
C SER A 14 -29.67 19.01 17.32
N MET A 15 -30.45 18.24 16.54
CA MET A 15 -30.26 16.79 16.41
C MET A 15 -29.52 16.35 15.12
N GLY A 16 -29.06 17.30 14.30
CA GLY A 16 -28.55 17.03 12.94
C GLY A 16 -27.03 16.98 12.76
N LEU A 17 -26.22 17.13 13.81
CA LEU A 17 -24.78 17.41 13.65
C LEU A 17 -23.85 16.40 14.34
N PHE A 18 -24.05 15.09 14.18
CA PHE A 18 -23.02 14.11 14.62
C PHE A 18 -22.84 12.89 13.69
N PHE A 19 -23.06 13.04 12.38
CA PHE A 19 -22.50 12.09 11.41
C PHE A 19 -21.13 12.58 10.91
N ALA A 20 -20.19 12.76 11.83
CA ALA A 20 -18.79 12.82 11.46
C ALA A 20 -18.37 11.39 11.11
N CYS A 21 -18.44 11.04 9.82
CA CYS A 21 -17.85 9.80 9.29
C CYS A 21 -16.33 9.88 9.46
N SER A 22 -15.83 9.52 10.64
CA SER A 22 -14.41 9.24 10.84
C SER A 22 -14.10 7.91 10.15
N ASN A 23 -13.96 7.95 8.83
CA ASN A 23 -13.45 6.83 8.07
C ASN A 23 -11.92 6.86 8.20
N ALA A 24 -11.41 6.57 9.39
CA ALA A 24 -10.00 6.32 9.58
C ALA A 24 -9.63 5.12 8.70
N ASN A 25 -8.72 5.33 7.75
CA ASN A 25 -8.26 4.30 6.82
C ASN A 25 -7.38 3.27 7.55
N ASN A 26 -8.01 2.45 8.39
CA ASN A 26 -7.37 1.41 9.21
C ASN A 26 -7.25 0.08 8.46
N LYS A 27 -7.39 0.10 7.12
CA LYS A 27 -7.27 -1.13 6.33
C LYS A 27 -5.81 -1.58 6.35
N PRO A 28 -5.54 -2.88 6.52
CA PRO A 28 -4.18 -3.40 6.45
C PRO A 28 -3.62 -3.18 5.03
N LEU A 29 -2.30 -3.05 4.95
CA LEU A 29 -1.57 -2.99 3.69
C LEU A 29 -2.01 -4.14 2.77
N SER A 30 -2.51 -3.80 1.60
CA SER A 30 -2.89 -4.76 0.56
C SER A 30 -1.77 -4.81 -0.48
N ILE A 31 -1.43 -6.02 -0.91
CA ILE A 31 -0.44 -6.29 -1.96
C ILE A 31 -1.14 -7.22 -2.93
N ASP A 32 -1.52 -6.75 -4.10
CA ASP A 32 -2.34 -7.54 -5.03
C ASP A 32 -1.93 -7.26 -6.47
N PHE A 33 -2.27 -8.16 -7.40
CA PHE A 33 -2.18 -7.83 -8.81
C PHE A 33 -3.17 -6.71 -9.16
N SER A 34 -2.82 -5.89 -10.15
CA SER A 34 -3.80 -5.04 -10.82
C SER A 34 -4.93 -5.89 -11.42
N SER A 35 -6.08 -5.27 -11.71
CA SER A 35 -7.23 -5.97 -12.29
C SER A 35 -6.94 -6.68 -13.62
N ASP A 36 -5.96 -6.19 -14.37
CA ASP A 36 -5.45 -6.78 -15.62
C ASP A 36 -4.26 -7.76 -15.42
N SER A 37 -3.82 -7.95 -14.16
CA SER A 37 -2.68 -8.78 -13.75
C SER A 37 -1.34 -8.42 -14.41
N THR A 38 -1.21 -7.19 -14.93
CA THR A 38 0.02 -6.70 -15.57
C THR A 38 1.00 -6.07 -14.57
N LYS A 39 0.51 -5.64 -13.39
CA LYS A 39 1.27 -4.91 -12.38
C LYS A 39 0.96 -5.45 -10.99
N ILE A 40 1.83 -5.18 -10.04
CA ILE A 40 1.56 -5.41 -8.62
C ILE A 40 1.29 -4.06 -7.97
N VAL A 41 0.21 -3.97 -7.21
CA VAL A 41 -0.26 -2.76 -6.55
C VAL A 41 -0.22 -2.98 -5.05
N ILE A 42 0.51 -2.11 -4.36
CA ILE A 42 0.52 -2.00 -2.91
C ILE A 42 -0.37 -0.84 -2.53
N SER A 43 -1.47 -1.15 -1.84
CA SER A 43 -2.54 -0.22 -1.49
C SER A 43 -2.81 -0.19 0.01
N HIS A 44 -3.67 0.73 0.44
CA HIS A 44 -3.93 1.02 1.85
C HIS A 44 -2.66 1.42 2.63
N ILE A 45 -1.76 2.12 1.95
CA ILE A 45 -0.58 2.73 2.58
C ILE A 45 -1.04 3.94 3.39
N ASP A 46 -0.51 4.13 4.60
CA ASP A 46 -0.80 5.34 5.37
C ASP A 46 -0.30 6.60 4.64
N ARG A 47 -1.16 7.62 4.56
CA ARG A 47 -0.94 8.83 3.75
C ARG A 47 0.29 9.62 4.22
N THR A 48 0.57 9.62 5.53
CA THR A 48 1.70 10.39 6.08
C THR A 48 3.02 9.79 5.63
N GLY A 49 3.15 8.47 5.65
CA GLY A 49 4.35 7.84 5.13
C GLY A 49 4.49 7.83 3.62
N LEU A 50 3.37 7.78 2.89
CA LEU A 50 3.42 7.94 1.43
C LEU A 50 3.94 9.33 1.05
N LEU A 51 3.54 10.37 1.78
CA LEU A 51 4.04 11.73 1.60
C LEU A 51 5.52 11.85 1.97
N GLU A 52 5.94 11.20 3.05
CA GLU A 52 7.33 11.18 3.47
C GLU A 52 8.22 10.45 2.46
N LEU A 53 7.75 9.33 1.92
CA LEU A 53 8.37 8.60 0.80
C LEU A 53 8.51 9.48 -0.44
N LYS A 54 7.45 10.22 -0.79
CA LYS A 54 7.47 11.16 -1.92
C LYS A 54 8.49 12.28 -1.74
N ASN A 55 8.62 12.80 -0.51
CA ASN A 55 9.53 13.89 -0.20
C ASN A 55 11.00 13.45 -0.07
N SER A 56 11.22 12.20 0.34
CA SER A 56 12.56 11.63 0.57
C SER A 56 13.13 10.90 -0.64
N SER A 57 12.27 10.38 -1.52
CA SER A 57 12.65 9.86 -2.84
C SER A 57 13.05 11.01 -3.75
N LYS A 58 14.30 11.48 -3.62
CA LYS A 58 14.95 12.34 -4.62
C LYS A 58 15.56 11.54 -5.79
N GLY A 59 15.18 10.27 -5.94
CA GLY A 59 15.64 9.38 -7.00
C GLY A 59 14.98 8.00 -6.96
N ASP A 60 14.97 7.30 -8.10
CA ASP A 60 14.31 5.99 -8.29
C ASP A 60 14.95 4.85 -7.46
N SER A 61 16.20 4.99 -7.02
CA SER A 61 16.98 3.89 -6.40
C SER A 61 16.46 3.45 -5.03
N SER A 62 16.08 4.38 -4.15
CA SER A 62 15.65 4.05 -2.79
C SER A 62 14.27 3.38 -2.75
N LEU A 63 13.42 3.62 -3.75
CA LEU A 63 12.11 2.99 -3.87
C LEU A 63 12.22 1.53 -4.32
N ASN A 64 13.22 1.21 -5.15
CA ASN A 64 13.46 -0.16 -5.61
C ASN A 64 13.98 -1.08 -4.48
N GLU A 65 14.62 -0.52 -3.44
CA GLU A 65 15.07 -1.29 -2.28
C GLU A 65 13.93 -1.69 -1.33
N MET A 66 12.78 -1.01 -1.39
CA MET A 66 11.65 -1.25 -0.49
C MET A 66 10.72 -2.37 -0.94
N LEU A 67 10.81 -2.76 -2.22
CA LEU A 67 9.93 -3.72 -2.86
C LEU A 67 10.72 -4.66 -3.74
N SER A 68 10.76 -5.93 -3.34
CA SER A 68 11.34 -7.01 -4.12
C SER A 68 10.24 -7.94 -4.59
N VAL A 69 10.29 -8.31 -5.88
CA VAL A 69 9.38 -9.29 -6.47
C VAL A 69 10.22 -10.44 -6.98
N LEU A 70 9.94 -11.64 -6.50
CA LEU A 70 10.62 -12.86 -6.87
C LEU A 70 9.63 -13.79 -7.57
N GLN A 71 10.06 -14.47 -8.62
CA GLN A 71 9.36 -15.65 -9.10
C GLN A 71 9.81 -16.85 -8.29
N THR A 72 8.87 -17.67 -7.83
CA THR A 72 9.18 -18.86 -7.01
C THR A 72 8.76 -20.14 -7.73
N PRO A 73 9.37 -21.29 -7.39
CA PRO A 73 8.81 -22.57 -7.78
C PRO A 73 7.33 -22.65 -7.36
N SER A 74 6.51 -23.27 -8.20
CA SER A 74 5.08 -23.46 -7.95
C SER A 74 4.72 -24.94 -8.08
N GLU A 75 3.51 -25.31 -7.67
CA GLU A 75 3.00 -26.68 -7.90
C GLU A 75 2.97 -27.06 -9.39
N GLN A 76 2.81 -26.07 -10.27
CA GLN A 76 2.72 -26.26 -11.72
C GLN A 76 4.08 -26.36 -12.41
N ASP A 77 5.11 -25.80 -11.77
CA ASP A 77 6.48 -25.82 -12.28
C ASP A 77 7.46 -25.68 -11.12
N SER A 78 7.89 -26.82 -10.59
CA SER A 78 8.86 -26.93 -9.51
C SER A 78 10.30 -26.79 -9.99
N ALA A 79 10.55 -26.78 -11.30
CA ALA A 79 11.90 -26.69 -11.87
C ALA A 79 12.40 -25.24 -11.94
N ILE A 80 11.49 -24.27 -11.87
CA ILE A 80 11.81 -22.86 -11.79
C ILE A 80 12.62 -22.59 -10.51
N ARG A 81 13.68 -21.80 -10.66
CA ARG A 81 14.48 -21.31 -9.53
C ARG A 81 13.90 -20.01 -9.01
N GLU A 82 14.07 -19.78 -7.71
CA GLU A 82 13.77 -18.48 -7.13
C GLU A 82 14.67 -17.40 -7.76
N GLU A 83 14.05 -16.44 -8.43
CA GLU A 83 14.77 -15.39 -9.16
C GLU A 83 14.07 -14.02 -9.04
N PRO A 84 14.83 -12.92 -8.92
CA PRO A 84 14.25 -11.58 -8.95
C PRO A 84 13.61 -11.24 -10.30
N ILE A 85 12.39 -10.71 -10.26
CA ILE A 85 11.75 -10.10 -11.42
C ILE A 85 12.21 -8.66 -11.54
N ALA A 86 12.89 -8.35 -12.64
CA ALA A 86 13.25 -6.98 -12.97
C ALA A 86 11.99 -6.14 -13.24
N GLY A 87 11.99 -4.89 -12.79
CA GLY A 87 10.87 -3.98 -12.98
C GLY A 87 11.15 -2.58 -12.45
N LYS A 88 10.17 -1.70 -12.62
CA LYS A 88 10.20 -0.34 -12.09
C LYS A 88 9.15 -0.18 -10.99
N VAL A 89 9.54 0.43 -9.88
CA VAL A 89 8.63 0.88 -8.84
C VAL A 89 8.19 2.31 -9.13
N MET A 90 6.89 2.57 -9.06
CA MET A 90 6.28 3.87 -9.24
C MET A 90 5.46 4.25 -8.02
N LEU A 91 5.65 5.48 -7.54
CA LEU A 91 4.86 6.06 -6.47
C LEU A 91 3.69 6.85 -7.08
N THR A 92 2.47 6.55 -6.65
CA THR A 92 1.27 7.35 -6.95
C THR A 92 0.83 8.10 -5.69
N ASP A 93 -0.24 8.90 -5.78
CA ASP A 93 -0.73 9.65 -4.62
C ASP A 93 -1.39 8.78 -3.54
N SER A 94 -1.65 7.49 -3.81
CA SER A 94 -2.28 6.57 -2.85
C SER A 94 -1.72 5.16 -2.83
N ASN A 95 -0.89 4.78 -3.80
CA ASN A 95 -0.37 3.42 -3.97
C ASN A 95 1.09 3.41 -4.42
N ILE A 96 1.75 2.28 -4.17
CA ILE A 96 3.01 1.92 -4.83
C ILE A 96 2.71 0.87 -5.89
N VAL A 97 3.24 1.05 -7.10
CA VAL A 97 2.97 0.19 -8.24
C VAL A 97 4.28 -0.37 -8.76
N PHE A 98 4.41 -1.68 -8.79
CA PHE A 98 5.50 -2.37 -9.46
C PHE A 98 5.08 -2.77 -10.87
N VAL A 99 5.84 -2.30 -11.85
CA VAL A 99 5.68 -2.61 -13.26
C VAL A 99 6.84 -3.52 -13.68
N PRO A 100 6.59 -4.80 -13.98
CA PRO A 100 7.66 -5.71 -14.36
C PRO A 100 8.20 -5.34 -15.75
N ALA A 101 9.48 -5.59 -15.98
CA ALA A 101 10.13 -5.37 -17.28
C ALA A 101 9.60 -6.33 -18.35
N GLN A 102 9.15 -7.51 -17.93
CA GLN A 102 8.45 -8.48 -18.77
C GLN A 102 7.10 -8.84 -18.12
N PRO A 103 6.04 -9.11 -18.89
CA PRO A 103 4.76 -9.49 -18.31
C PRO A 103 4.88 -10.74 -17.42
N PHE A 104 4.19 -10.75 -16.28
CA PHE A 104 4.08 -11.96 -15.47
C PHE A 104 3.48 -13.11 -16.30
N VAL A 105 3.86 -14.35 -15.99
CA VAL A 105 3.43 -15.55 -16.70
C VAL A 105 2.26 -16.16 -15.95
N LYS A 106 1.21 -16.54 -16.69
CA LYS A 106 0.04 -17.21 -16.12
C LYS A 106 0.44 -18.59 -15.57
N GLY A 107 -0.12 -18.95 -14.42
CA GLY A 107 0.15 -20.19 -13.71
C GLY A 107 1.44 -20.18 -12.89
N ARG A 108 2.08 -19.01 -12.71
CA ARG A 108 3.27 -18.86 -11.86
C ARG A 108 2.94 -18.17 -10.54
N ASP A 109 3.73 -18.50 -9.54
CA ASP A 109 3.68 -17.90 -8.22
C ASP A 109 4.80 -16.87 -8.07
N TYR A 110 4.45 -15.76 -7.44
CA TYR A 110 5.32 -14.60 -7.24
C TYR A 110 5.34 -14.21 -5.77
N LEU A 111 6.52 -14.17 -5.18
CA LEU A 111 6.73 -13.70 -3.83
C LEU A 111 7.02 -12.20 -3.85
N VAL A 112 6.13 -11.43 -3.25
CA VAL A 112 6.30 -9.99 -3.04
C VAL A 112 6.78 -9.76 -1.63
N ILE A 113 7.93 -9.11 -1.50
CA ILE A 113 8.55 -8.77 -0.22
C ILE A 113 8.61 -7.25 -0.12
N THR A 114 8.08 -6.71 0.96
CA THR A 114 8.10 -5.26 1.19
C THR A 114 8.38 -4.91 2.63
N HIS A 115 9.12 -3.83 2.84
CA HIS A 115 9.38 -3.27 4.17
C HIS A 115 8.35 -2.19 4.56
N LEU A 116 7.27 -2.06 3.79
CA LEU A 116 6.22 -1.06 3.94
C LEU A 116 5.15 -1.50 4.96
N ASN A 117 5.45 -1.68 6.25
CA ASN A 117 4.34 -1.95 7.20
C ASN A 117 4.58 -1.63 8.67
N ILE A 118 5.17 -0.48 8.98
CA ILE A 118 5.18 -0.01 10.35
C ILE A 118 4.72 1.42 10.27
N ARG A 119 3.81 1.82 11.17
CA ARG A 119 3.52 3.21 11.49
C ARG A 119 4.80 4.01 11.23
N PHE A 120 4.76 4.89 10.25
CA PHE A 120 5.92 5.40 9.51
C PHE A 120 6.97 6.19 10.32
N GLY A 121 7.00 6.04 11.65
CA GLY A 121 8.05 6.57 12.54
C GLY A 121 9.47 6.02 12.30
N GLY A 122 9.74 5.39 11.15
CA GLY A 122 11.06 4.90 10.74
C GLY A 122 11.47 5.25 9.31
N VAL A 123 10.72 6.09 8.58
CA VAL A 123 11.09 6.47 7.19
C VAL A 123 12.45 7.15 7.12
N GLU A 124 12.79 7.96 8.12
CA GLU A 124 14.11 8.56 8.23
C GLU A 124 15.23 7.51 8.30
N GLU A 125 14.99 6.34 8.91
CA GLU A 125 15.94 5.23 8.98
C GLU A 125 16.09 4.50 7.64
N ILE A 126 14.96 4.26 6.94
CA ILE A 126 14.95 3.60 5.63
C ILE A 126 15.64 4.49 4.58
N VAL A 127 15.33 5.78 4.55
CA VAL A 127 15.92 6.75 3.61
C VAL A 127 17.41 6.94 3.83
N LYS A 128 17.89 6.79 5.08
CA LYS A 128 19.32 6.84 5.40
C LYS A 128 20.06 5.52 5.14
N GLY A 129 19.41 4.53 4.51
CA GLY A 129 20.01 3.21 4.26
C GLY A 129 20.28 2.41 5.53
N LYS A 130 19.72 2.84 6.67
CA LYS A 130 19.83 2.18 7.97
C LYS A 130 18.50 1.49 8.25
N VAL A 131 18.18 0.46 7.48
CA VAL A 131 17.05 -0.41 7.84
C VAL A 131 17.36 -1.00 9.21
N SER A 132 16.76 -0.44 10.25
CA SER A 132 16.84 -0.99 11.60
C SER A 132 16.34 -2.43 11.52
N TYR A 133 17.16 -3.38 11.96
CA TYR A 133 16.85 -4.82 12.03
C TYR A 133 15.55 -5.15 12.79
N SER A 134 14.88 -4.15 13.36
CA SER A 134 13.56 -4.23 13.99
C SER A 134 12.39 -4.27 13.01
N ILE A 135 12.57 -3.87 11.74
CA ILE A 135 11.50 -3.86 10.73
C ILE A 135 11.40 -5.21 10.03
N LYS A 136 10.44 -6.04 10.43
CA LYS A 136 10.17 -7.30 9.72
C LYS A 136 9.52 -7.02 8.36
N PRO A 137 10.06 -7.54 7.24
CA PRO A 137 9.41 -7.41 5.95
C PRO A 137 8.07 -8.13 5.94
N GLN A 138 7.07 -7.51 5.32
CA GLN A 138 5.85 -8.18 4.94
C GLN A 138 6.09 -8.95 3.65
N GLN A 139 5.57 -10.18 3.61
CA GLN A 139 5.68 -11.08 2.48
C GLN A 139 4.29 -11.53 2.05
N LYS A 140 4.06 -11.61 0.74
CA LYS A 140 2.82 -12.18 0.19
C LYS A 140 3.10 -12.92 -1.11
N PHE A 141 2.58 -14.13 -1.21
CA PHE A 141 2.53 -14.88 -2.46
C PHE A 141 1.35 -14.43 -3.29
N LEU A 142 1.59 -14.18 -4.58
CA LEU A 142 0.60 -13.84 -5.58
C LEU A 142 0.65 -14.88 -6.70
N LYS A 143 -0.52 -15.30 -7.14
CA LYS A 143 -0.68 -16.23 -8.27
C LYS A 143 -1.32 -15.50 -9.44
N ARG A 144 -0.73 -15.61 -10.63
CA ARG A 144 -1.31 -15.10 -11.88
C ARG A 144 -2.00 -16.21 -12.66
#